data_AF-A0A8K1CP21-F1
#
_entry.id   AF-A0A8K1CP21-F1
#
_cell.length_a   1.000
_cell.length_b   1.000
_cell.length_c   1.000
_cell.angle_alpha   90.00
_cell.angle_beta   90.00
_cell.angle_gamma   90.00
#
_symmetry.space_group_name_H-M   'P 1'
#
loop_
_entity.id
_entity.type
_entity.pdbx_description
1 polymer ?
#
loop_
_entity_poly.entity_id
_entity_poly.type
_entity_poly.pdbx_seq_one_letter_code
_entity_poly.pdbx_strand_id
1 'polypeptide(L)'
;MELIAPINDCTYVLYDDAGSSGRYFYLARERANPDRVFLVVVSLSMQQYTLPAQAETGPAGVGMVQVTYDMREASVTNYYVVAKGFPVEEMGYRVYEYLNTTPDGQWTLRSIPSTKSEFAMVLITSIREGFYIKAPSEQSNINNQVWLAPSTPSEAVGIWHFVYTPVLRDSWAWVHGVQFIIGIRLLGNLVILCLTAYNNLRARKLWIGAAFVSISTSQVLNVVLVLVSWFMNEYWSLHEYSVTVGYAVIGLPDRLIHDTVMHADLLTLYFGACGLIGSVFRERIDPLLAMALFEIGYDRQTRINLLINSHHLHAKIQAFAYNFYMRGVLAPLNGQDKISPMVVQASHNMGKRDYDYVAVCLFPVFLNLVWVVAYAILRKIYRRIFPPKVLIQQNTTGTARSGNEESILAQKRVHTLFELATGAELENRYGLVSDYDTCIFIRGTKFASADGIYSNGFVIANKKYLVQASDIWTIVAMKLLRSRFTNVYVYEVNGTTVQPTALLVYPHTLTVRDLLNLNVSVLL
;
A
#
# COMPACT_ATOMS: atom_id res chain seq x y z
N MET A 1 -46.77 -13.81 29.94
CA MET A 1 -45.81 -14.87 29.59
C MET A 1 -45.25 -15.47 30.85
N GLU A 2 -44.97 -16.76 30.83
CA GLU A 2 -44.31 -17.51 31.91
C GLU A 2 -43.09 -18.22 31.32
N LEU A 3 -41.92 -18.06 31.95
CA LEU A 3 -40.69 -18.76 31.55
C LEU A 3 -40.76 -20.22 32.01
N ILE A 4 -40.50 -21.16 31.10
CA ILE A 4 -40.42 -22.60 31.41
C ILE A 4 -38.98 -22.96 31.74
N ALA A 5 -38.05 -22.74 30.81
CA ALA A 5 -36.65 -23.10 30.96
C ALA A 5 -35.73 -22.29 30.05
N PRO A 6 -34.49 -21.95 30.48
CA PRO A 6 -33.42 -21.57 29.57
C PRO A 6 -32.95 -22.80 28.79
N ILE A 7 -32.75 -22.64 27.48
CA ILE A 7 -32.17 -23.66 26.60
C ILE A 7 -30.72 -23.29 26.35
N ASN A 8 -29.80 -24.21 26.66
CA ASN A 8 -28.39 -24.03 26.37
C ASN A 8 -28.05 -24.74 25.06
N ASP A 9 -27.66 -23.97 24.04
CA ASP A 9 -27.13 -24.54 22.80
C ASP A 9 -25.62 -24.74 22.93
N CYS A 10 -25.18 -25.99 23.02
CA CYS A 10 -23.77 -26.35 23.11
C CYS A 10 -23.05 -26.38 21.75
N THR A 11 -23.77 -26.13 20.64
CA THR A 11 -23.20 -26.13 19.28
C THR A 11 -22.68 -24.75 18.83
N TYR A 12 -23.06 -23.69 19.55
CA TYR A 12 -22.61 -22.32 19.31
C TYR A 12 -21.71 -21.85 20.47
N VAL A 13 -20.68 -21.07 20.15
CA VAL A 13 -19.96 -20.33 21.20
C VAL A 13 -20.92 -19.25 21.70
N LEU A 14 -21.34 -19.37 22.96
CA LEU A 14 -22.31 -18.45 23.59
C LEU A 14 -21.78 -17.02 23.73
N TYR A 15 -20.47 -16.83 23.58
CA TYR A 15 -19.78 -15.56 23.64
C TYR A 15 -18.84 -15.43 22.45
N ASP A 16 -18.69 -14.22 21.92
CA ASP A 16 -17.52 -13.89 21.10
C ASP A 16 -16.23 -14.07 21.94
N ASP A 17 -15.06 -14.25 21.31
CA ASP A 17 -13.76 -14.44 22.00
C ASP A 17 -13.47 -13.33 23.02
N ALA A 18 -14.06 -12.14 22.83
CA ALA A 18 -13.97 -11.01 23.73
C ALA A 18 -15.00 -11.01 24.88
N GLY A 19 -16.06 -11.81 24.84
CA GLY A 19 -17.16 -11.78 25.82
C GLY A 19 -18.11 -10.58 25.68
N SER A 20 -18.15 -9.96 24.49
CA SER A 20 -18.89 -8.72 24.21
C SER A 20 -20.30 -8.94 23.66
N SER A 21 -20.62 -10.15 23.19
CA SER A 21 -21.93 -10.50 22.65
C SER A 21 -22.32 -11.91 23.08
N GLY A 22 -23.61 -12.20 23.13
CA GLY A 22 -24.13 -13.53 23.42
C GLY A 22 -25.57 -13.72 22.97
N ARG A 23 -25.94 -14.97 22.70
CA ARG A 23 -27.28 -15.36 22.24
C ARG A 23 -27.87 -16.37 23.21
N TYR A 24 -29.08 -16.11 23.67
CA TYR A 24 -29.76 -16.87 24.71
C TYR A 24 -31.11 -17.35 24.21
N PHE A 25 -31.45 -18.58 24.57
CA PHE A 25 -32.68 -19.24 24.15
C PHE A 25 -33.53 -19.56 25.38
N TYR A 26 -34.82 -19.25 25.31
CA TYR A 26 -35.75 -19.48 26.40
C TYR A 26 -37.02 -20.13 25.88
N LEU A 27 -37.43 -21.21 26.54
CA LEU A 27 -38.74 -21.81 26.33
C LEU A 27 -39.74 -21.09 27.23
N ALA A 28 -40.82 -20.58 26.67
CA ALA A 28 -41.85 -19.85 27.39
C ALA A 28 -43.25 -20.30 26.99
N ARG A 29 -44.24 -19.97 27.82
CA ARG A 29 -45.66 -20.21 27.52
C ARG A 29 -46.54 -19.02 27.85
N GLU A 30 -47.74 -19.02 27.29
CA GLU A 30 -48.77 -18.06 27.67
C GLU A 30 -49.32 -18.39 29.07
N ARG A 31 -49.49 -17.37 29.92
CA ARG A 31 -50.06 -17.57 31.27
C ARG A 31 -51.55 -17.97 31.19
N ALA A 32 -52.25 -17.47 30.18
CA ALA A 32 -53.67 -17.78 29.97
C ALA A 32 -53.89 -19.14 29.30
N ASN A 33 -52.90 -19.66 28.57
CA ASN A 33 -52.98 -20.94 27.88
C ASN A 33 -51.63 -21.68 27.98
N PRO A 34 -51.46 -22.56 28.99
CA PRO A 34 -50.21 -23.26 29.23
C PRO A 34 -49.75 -24.19 28.10
N ASP A 35 -50.66 -24.63 27.22
CA ASP A 35 -50.34 -25.50 26.07
C ASP A 35 -49.70 -24.72 24.92
N ARG A 36 -49.81 -23.39 24.92
CA ARG A 36 -49.13 -22.52 23.96
C ARG A 36 -47.71 -22.23 24.41
N VAL A 37 -46.83 -23.15 24.02
CA VAL A 37 -45.38 -23.04 24.22
C VAL A 37 -44.75 -22.41 22.98
N PHE A 38 -43.78 -21.51 23.20
CA PHE A 38 -43.05 -20.81 22.14
C PHE A 38 -41.60 -20.58 22.56
N LEU A 39 -40.74 -20.37 21.56
CA LEU A 39 -39.33 -20.09 21.75
C LEU A 39 -39.09 -18.59 21.74
N VAL A 40 -38.34 -18.09 22.73
CA VAL A 40 -37.86 -16.72 22.79
C VAL A 40 -36.36 -16.72 22.62
N VAL A 41 -35.87 -16.05 21.59
CA VAL A 41 -34.43 -15.90 21.32
C VAL A 41 -34.03 -14.47 21.63
N VAL A 42 -33.02 -14.30 22.47
CA VAL A 42 -32.47 -13.00 22.86
C VAL A 42 -31.03 -12.93 22.36
N SER A 43 -30.79 -12.12 21.34
CA SER A 43 -29.44 -11.82 20.86
C SER A 43 -28.99 -10.51 21.49
N LEU A 44 -27.90 -10.53 22.26
CA LEU A 44 -27.42 -9.40 23.03
C LEU A 44 -25.98 -9.06 22.64
N SER A 45 -25.65 -7.77 22.56
CA SER A 45 -24.28 -7.31 22.36
C SER A 45 -24.02 -5.99 23.07
N MET A 46 -22.80 -5.83 23.56
CA MET A 46 -22.29 -4.57 24.10
C MET A 46 -21.78 -3.72 22.94
N GLN A 47 -22.51 -2.65 22.64
CA GLN A 47 -22.22 -1.74 21.54
C GLN A 47 -21.85 -0.36 22.08
N GLN A 48 -21.30 0.48 21.20
CA GLN A 48 -21.27 1.92 21.44
C GLN A 48 -22.53 2.54 20.83
N TYR A 49 -23.13 3.50 21.54
CA TYR A 49 -24.20 4.33 21.01
C TYR A 49 -23.74 5.77 20.79
N THR A 50 -24.42 6.45 19.87
CA THR A 50 -24.31 7.89 19.66
C THR A 50 -25.71 8.49 19.54
N LEU A 51 -25.92 9.62 20.20
CA LEU A 51 -27.10 10.48 20.08
C LEU A 51 -26.68 11.77 19.36
N PRO A 52 -26.81 11.84 18.02
CA PRO A 52 -26.32 12.99 17.26
C PRO A 52 -26.92 14.33 17.70
N ALA A 53 -28.20 14.33 18.07
CA ALA A 53 -28.91 15.54 18.50
C ALA A 53 -28.40 16.11 19.84
N GLN A 54 -27.74 15.30 20.66
CA GLN A 54 -27.26 15.69 21.99
C GLN A 54 -25.73 15.64 22.12
N ALA A 55 -25.03 15.21 21.06
CA ALA A 55 -23.59 14.92 21.06
C ALA A 55 -23.18 13.96 22.22
N GLU A 56 -24.09 13.08 22.64
CA GLU A 56 -23.85 12.09 23.71
C GLU A 56 -23.40 10.77 23.08
N THR A 57 -22.38 10.16 23.68
CA THR A 57 -21.85 8.85 23.29
C THR A 57 -21.57 8.02 24.53
N GLY A 58 -21.76 6.71 24.44
CA GLY A 58 -21.44 5.81 25.55
C GLY A 58 -21.61 4.34 25.18
N PRO A 59 -21.37 3.43 26.14
CA PRO A 59 -21.70 2.02 25.97
C PRO A 59 -23.21 1.80 26.05
N ALA A 60 -23.71 0.80 25.35
CA ALA A 60 -25.08 0.33 25.46
C ALA A 60 -25.17 -1.18 25.31
N GLY A 61 -26.05 -1.79 26.11
CA GLY A 61 -26.55 -3.13 25.86
C GLY A 61 -27.60 -3.07 24.78
N VAL A 62 -27.33 -3.65 23.62
CA VAL A 62 -28.27 -3.71 22.49
C VAL A 62 -28.73 -5.14 22.34
N GLY A 63 -30.04 -5.35 22.50
CA GLY A 63 -30.69 -6.64 22.40
C GLY A 63 -31.69 -6.71 21.26
N MET A 64 -31.83 -7.89 20.67
CA MET A 64 -32.89 -8.25 19.76
C MET A 64 -33.65 -9.44 20.34
N VAL A 65 -34.95 -9.28 20.55
CA VAL A 65 -35.85 -10.31 21.07
C VAL A 65 -36.71 -10.83 19.93
N GLN A 66 -36.66 -12.13 19.71
CA GLN A 66 -37.43 -12.85 18.72
C GLN A 66 -38.38 -13.80 19.43
N VAL A 67 -39.63 -13.84 18.99
CA VAL A 67 -40.62 -14.79 19.50
C VAL A 67 -41.08 -15.67 18.34
N THR A 68 -40.89 -16.98 18.49
CA THR A 68 -41.24 -17.98 17.49
C THR A 68 -42.28 -18.92 18.07
N TYR A 69 -43.51 -18.85 17.55
CA TYR A 69 -44.61 -19.72 17.95
C TYR A 69 -44.63 -21.04 17.18
N ASP A 70 -44.34 -21.00 15.88
CA ASP A 70 -44.21 -22.19 15.03
C ASP A 70 -42.99 -22.06 14.10
N MET A 71 -42.16 -23.11 14.05
CA MET A 71 -40.99 -23.18 13.17
C MET A 71 -41.35 -23.19 11.67
N ARG A 72 -42.62 -23.40 11.34
CA ARG A 72 -43.16 -23.42 9.96
C ARG A 72 -43.63 -22.05 9.48
N GLU A 73 -43.59 -21.02 10.32
CA GLU A 73 -43.96 -19.67 9.92
C GLU A 73 -43.01 -19.10 8.86
N ALA A 74 -43.57 -18.27 7.97
CA ALA A 74 -42.79 -17.64 6.90
C ALA A 74 -41.93 -16.47 7.39
N SER A 75 -42.25 -15.89 8.55
CA SER A 75 -41.57 -14.69 9.07
C SER A 75 -41.51 -14.67 10.60
N VAL A 76 -40.43 -14.12 11.16
CA VAL A 76 -40.30 -13.85 12.61
C VAL A 76 -40.44 -12.36 12.89
N THR A 77 -41.13 -12.03 13.98
CA THR A 77 -41.17 -10.66 14.49
C THR A 77 -39.95 -10.37 15.35
N ASN A 78 -39.22 -9.29 15.00
CA ASN A 78 -38.02 -8.85 15.69
C ASN A 78 -38.33 -7.60 16.53
N TYR A 79 -38.03 -7.65 17.84
CA TYR A 79 -38.13 -6.50 18.74
C TYR A 79 -36.74 -6.05 19.15
N TYR A 80 -36.48 -4.75 19.13
CA TYR A 80 -35.19 -4.20 19.53
C TYR A 80 -35.31 -3.55 20.90
N VAL A 81 -34.32 -3.81 21.74
CA VAL A 81 -34.22 -3.22 23.07
C VAL A 81 -32.83 -2.64 23.28
N VAL A 82 -32.75 -1.46 23.89
CA VAL A 82 -31.46 -0.81 24.19
C VAL A 82 -31.45 -0.33 25.62
N ALA A 83 -30.39 -0.66 26.35
CA ALA A 83 -30.05 -0.12 27.65
C ALA A 83 -28.80 0.77 27.49
N LYS A 84 -28.99 2.10 27.53
CA LYS A 84 -27.86 3.05 27.56
C LYS A 84 -27.07 2.87 28.86
N GLY A 85 -25.75 3.04 28.83
CA GLY A 85 -24.88 2.95 30.00
C GLY A 85 -24.50 1.51 30.39
N PHE A 86 -25.27 0.50 29.98
CA PHE A 86 -24.93 -0.90 30.22
C PHE A 86 -23.64 -1.30 29.45
N PRO A 87 -22.71 -2.09 30.03
CA PRO A 87 -22.77 -2.83 31.30
C PRO A 87 -22.28 -2.06 32.53
N VAL A 88 -22.01 -0.75 32.42
CA VAL A 88 -21.50 0.07 33.52
C VAL A 88 -22.62 0.50 34.47
N GLU A 89 -23.77 0.84 33.90
CA GLU A 89 -24.99 1.20 34.62
C GLU A 89 -25.96 0.00 34.67
N GLU A 90 -26.91 0.04 35.61
CA GLU A 90 -27.93 -1.00 35.75
C GLU A 90 -28.78 -1.16 34.47
N MET A 91 -29.28 -2.38 34.25
CA MET A 91 -30.08 -2.71 33.07
C MET A 91 -31.41 -1.93 33.02
N GLY A 92 -31.45 -0.88 32.20
CA GLY A 92 -32.66 -0.12 31.89
C GLY A 92 -33.11 -0.27 30.43
N TYR A 93 -33.42 -1.50 29.97
CA TYR A 93 -33.83 -1.74 28.59
C TYR A 93 -35.12 -0.99 28.24
N ARG A 94 -35.07 -0.22 27.15
CA ARG A 94 -36.23 0.41 26.52
C ARG A 94 -36.45 -0.18 25.14
N VAL A 95 -37.69 -0.13 24.66
CA VAL A 95 -38.06 -0.66 23.33
C VAL A 95 -37.72 0.37 22.26
N TYR A 96 -37.14 -0.13 21.16
CA TYR A 96 -36.79 0.65 19.98
C TYR A 96 -37.39 0.04 18.72
N GLU A 97 -37.65 0.90 17.75
CA GLU A 97 -37.96 0.55 16.39
C GLU A 97 -36.71 0.67 15.53
N TYR A 98 -36.41 -0.36 14.75
CA TYR A 98 -35.33 -0.30 13.76
C TYR A 98 -35.76 0.55 12.57
N LEU A 99 -34.95 1.57 12.24
CA LEU A 99 -35.22 2.46 11.12
C LEU A 99 -34.47 2.00 9.86
N ASN A 100 -33.14 1.95 9.95
CA ASN A 100 -32.26 1.56 8.85
C ASN A 100 -30.84 1.26 9.36
N THR A 101 -29.97 0.84 8.45
CA THR A 101 -28.52 0.80 8.66
C THR A 101 -27.88 1.99 7.95
N THR A 102 -26.96 2.69 8.62
CA THR A 102 -26.21 3.81 8.05
C THR A 102 -25.25 3.34 6.95
N PRO A 103 -24.76 4.24 6.07
CA PRO A 103 -23.72 3.90 5.09
C PRO A 103 -22.42 3.37 5.74
N ASP A 104 -22.15 3.79 6.97
CA ASP A 104 -21.02 3.34 7.79
C ASP A 104 -21.29 1.98 8.47
N GLY A 105 -22.44 1.34 8.22
CA GLY A 105 -22.77 0.00 8.72
C GLY A 105 -23.26 -0.07 10.16
N GLN A 106 -23.83 1.02 10.68
CA GLN A 106 -24.34 1.10 12.05
C GLN A 106 -25.87 1.04 12.06
N TRP A 107 -26.47 0.53 13.11
CA TRP A 107 -27.93 0.51 13.25
C TRP A 107 -28.47 1.87 13.69
N THR A 108 -29.56 2.30 13.08
CA THR A 108 -30.33 3.46 13.51
C THR A 108 -31.62 3.00 14.17
N LEU A 109 -31.77 3.31 15.45
CA LEU A 109 -32.86 2.84 16.31
C LEU A 109 -33.63 4.04 16.87
N ARG A 110 -34.96 4.01 16.80
CA ARG A 110 -35.83 5.05 17.37
C ARG A 110 -36.52 4.56 18.63
N SER A 111 -36.37 5.29 19.74
CA SER A 111 -37.01 4.90 21.01
C SER A 111 -38.52 5.03 20.91
N ILE A 112 -39.25 4.07 21.49
CA ILE A 112 -40.70 4.16 21.65
C ILE A 112 -40.99 4.84 22.99
N PRO A 113 -41.60 6.04 23.03
CA PRO A 113 -41.88 6.74 24.28
C PRO A 113 -42.81 5.93 25.20
N SER A 114 -42.47 5.84 26.49
CA SER A 114 -43.31 5.14 27.47
C SER A 114 -44.53 5.99 27.87
N THR A 115 -44.40 7.31 27.73
CA THR A 115 -45.43 8.30 28.08
C THR A 115 -45.62 9.29 26.94
N LYS A 116 -46.81 9.89 26.85
CA LYS A 116 -47.14 10.87 25.79
C LYS A 116 -46.29 12.15 25.84
N SER A 117 -45.65 12.43 26.97
CA SER A 117 -44.80 13.60 27.19
C SER A 117 -43.32 13.37 26.84
N GLU A 118 -42.92 12.12 26.59
CA GLU A 118 -41.54 11.77 26.25
C GLU A 118 -41.31 11.86 24.74
N PHE A 119 -40.20 12.47 24.34
CA PHE A 119 -39.84 12.58 22.92
C PHE A 119 -39.11 11.32 22.45
N ALA A 120 -39.41 10.90 21.22
CA ALA A 120 -38.69 9.81 20.58
C ALA A 120 -37.25 10.25 20.25
N MET A 121 -36.27 9.52 20.76
CA MET A 121 -34.85 9.71 20.49
C MET A 121 -34.40 8.77 19.38
N VAL A 122 -33.45 9.22 18.56
CA VAL A 122 -32.82 8.40 17.52
C VAL A 122 -31.38 8.11 17.93
N LEU A 123 -31.10 6.83 18.15
CA LEU A 123 -29.79 6.29 18.49
C LEU A 123 -29.13 5.69 17.26
N ILE A 124 -27.80 5.82 17.20
CA ILE A 124 -26.95 5.05 16.28
C ILE A 124 -26.12 4.09 17.12
N THR A 125 -26.16 2.79 16.82
CA THR A 125 -25.42 1.77 17.59
C THR A 125 -24.64 0.81 16.70
N SER A 126 -23.44 0.43 17.15
CA SER A 126 -22.68 -0.68 16.56
C SER A 126 -21.59 -1.14 17.52
N ILE A 127 -21.13 -2.38 17.35
CA ILE A 127 -19.81 -2.76 17.87
C ILE A 127 -18.80 -2.01 17.00
N ARG A 128 -17.85 -1.31 17.61
CA ARG A 128 -16.86 -0.49 16.89
C ARG A 128 -15.48 -1.01 17.22
N GLU A 129 -14.92 -1.83 16.35
CA GLU A 129 -13.59 -2.40 16.57
C GLU A 129 -12.55 -1.72 15.70
N GLY A 130 -11.38 -1.43 16.27
CA GLY A 130 -10.26 -0.94 15.49
C GLY A 130 -9.47 0.10 16.27
N PHE A 131 -8.81 0.99 15.55
CA PHE A 131 -7.86 1.91 16.16
C PHE A 131 -7.80 3.27 15.46
N TYR A 132 -7.29 4.25 16.19
CA TYR A 132 -7.11 5.63 15.73
C TYR A 132 -5.87 6.27 16.37
N ILE A 133 -5.33 7.35 15.78
CA ILE A 133 -4.19 8.07 16.39
C ILE A 133 -4.65 9.15 17.37
N LYS A 134 -5.39 10.15 16.89
CA LYS A 134 -5.89 11.27 17.72
C LYS A 134 -7.36 11.10 18.05
N ALA A 135 -8.18 10.99 17.01
CA ALA A 135 -9.62 10.84 17.13
C ALA A 135 -10.18 9.86 16.07
N PRO A 136 -11.27 9.12 16.39
CA PRO A 136 -12.00 8.26 15.43
C PRO A 136 -12.59 8.99 14.21
N SER A 137 -12.62 10.32 14.22
CA SER A 137 -13.13 11.15 13.13
C SER A 137 -12.04 11.66 12.19
N GLU A 138 -10.76 11.53 12.54
CA GLU A 138 -9.64 12.09 11.76
C GLU A 138 -8.83 11.01 11.06
N GLN A 139 -8.21 10.12 11.82
CA GLN A 139 -7.33 9.06 11.31
C GLN A 139 -7.62 7.78 12.06
N SER A 140 -8.33 6.87 11.40
CA SER A 140 -8.87 5.68 12.02
C SER A 140 -9.16 4.58 11.01
N ASN A 141 -8.99 3.33 11.45
CA ASN A 141 -9.43 2.15 10.76
C ASN A 141 -10.35 1.38 11.70
N ILE A 142 -11.67 1.50 11.48
CA ILE A 142 -12.69 0.98 12.39
C ILE A 142 -13.67 0.12 11.59
N ASN A 143 -13.82 -1.14 11.99
CA ASN A 143 -14.88 -1.99 11.52
C ASN A 143 -16.09 -1.78 12.43
N ASN A 144 -17.19 -1.31 11.84
CA ASN A 144 -18.48 -1.30 12.50
C ASN A 144 -19.15 -2.65 12.26
N GLN A 145 -19.62 -3.27 13.33
CA GLN A 145 -20.25 -4.57 13.29
C GLN A 145 -21.65 -4.51 13.90
N VAL A 146 -22.60 -5.09 13.16
CA VAL A 146 -23.99 -5.31 13.55
C VAL A 146 -24.41 -6.69 13.04
N TRP A 147 -25.43 -7.30 13.63
CA TRP A 147 -26.00 -8.54 13.05
C TRP A 147 -27.17 -8.22 12.12
N LEU A 148 -27.56 -9.19 11.30
CA LEU A 148 -28.77 -9.09 10.51
C LEU A 148 -29.95 -9.64 11.32
N ALA A 149 -31.10 -8.98 11.18
CA ALA A 149 -32.34 -9.50 11.71
C ALA A 149 -32.75 -10.74 10.89
N PRO A 150 -32.99 -11.89 11.53
CA PRO A 150 -33.43 -13.08 10.83
C PRO A 150 -34.82 -12.83 10.25
N SER A 151 -35.05 -13.42 9.07
CA SER A 151 -36.32 -13.33 8.39
C SER A 151 -37.22 -14.50 8.75
N THR A 152 -36.67 -15.70 8.94
CA THR A 152 -37.41 -16.94 9.19
C THR A 152 -37.16 -17.53 10.59
N PRO A 153 -38.08 -18.36 11.12
CA PRO A 153 -37.87 -19.10 12.37
C PRO A 153 -36.58 -19.94 12.40
N SER A 154 -36.27 -20.61 11.29
CA SER A 154 -35.04 -21.41 11.18
C SER A 154 -33.77 -20.57 11.29
N GLU A 155 -33.74 -19.37 10.68
CA GLU A 155 -32.61 -18.44 10.82
C GLU A 155 -32.54 -17.88 12.24
N ALA A 156 -33.69 -17.55 12.83
CA ALA A 156 -33.79 -17.03 14.20
C ALA A 156 -33.29 -18.02 15.25
N VAL A 157 -33.23 -19.32 14.94
CA VAL A 157 -32.65 -20.32 15.84
C VAL A 157 -31.24 -20.73 15.40
N GLY A 158 -31.02 -20.91 14.10
CA GLY A 158 -29.84 -21.62 13.60
C GLY A 158 -28.61 -20.77 13.30
N ILE A 159 -28.76 -19.49 12.93
CA ILE A 159 -27.61 -18.70 12.46
C ILE A 159 -27.61 -17.30 13.04
N TRP A 160 -26.43 -16.83 13.45
CA TRP A 160 -26.22 -15.44 13.86
C TRP A 160 -25.24 -14.75 12.91
N HIS A 161 -25.79 -14.05 11.92
CA HIS A 161 -25.00 -13.40 10.86
C HIS A 161 -24.58 -12.00 11.26
N PHE A 162 -23.29 -11.81 11.53
CA PHE A 162 -22.69 -10.49 11.66
C PHE A 162 -22.23 -9.94 10.31
N VAL A 163 -22.44 -8.64 10.13
CA VAL A 163 -21.99 -7.87 8.98
C VAL A 163 -20.96 -6.87 9.48
N TYR A 164 -19.80 -6.85 8.82
CA TYR A 164 -18.70 -5.96 9.12
C TYR A 164 -18.63 -4.90 8.03
N THR A 165 -18.67 -3.64 8.42
CA THR A 165 -18.49 -2.50 7.52
C THR A 165 -17.23 -1.76 7.91
N PRO A 166 -16.15 -1.85 7.11
CA PRO A 166 -14.93 -1.13 7.36
C PRO A 166 -15.10 0.36 7.06
N VAL A 167 -14.72 1.20 8.02
CA VAL A 167 -14.70 2.66 7.90
C VAL A 167 -13.25 3.12 8.08
N LEU A 168 -12.64 3.47 6.95
CA LEU A 168 -11.30 4.04 6.89
C LEU A 168 -11.39 5.56 6.78
N ARG A 169 -10.71 6.27 7.67
CA ARG A 169 -10.55 7.72 7.62
C ARG A 169 -9.07 8.03 7.71
N ASP A 170 -8.57 8.83 6.77
CA ASP A 170 -7.20 9.33 6.79
C ASP A 170 -7.14 10.78 6.33
N SER A 171 -7.13 11.72 7.29
CA SER A 171 -6.96 13.15 7.04
C SER A 171 -5.66 13.52 6.32
N TRP A 172 -4.65 12.65 6.32
CA TRP A 172 -3.34 12.88 5.69
C TRP A 172 -3.13 12.05 4.42
N ALA A 173 -4.18 11.41 3.89
CA ALA A 173 -4.12 10.62 2.67
C ALA A 173 -3.50 11.38 1.47
N TRP A 174 -3.70 12.70 1.41
CA TRP A 174 -3.15 13.57 0.36
C TRP A 174 -1.61 13.55 0.31
N VAL A 175 -0.93 13.26 1.42
CA VAL A 175 0.53 13.20 1.51
C VAL A 175 1.08 12.05 0.64
N HIS A 176 0.31 10.98 0.44
CA HIS A 176 0.64 9.90 -0.48
C HIS A 176 0.54 10.32 -1.96
N GLY A 177 0.07 11.54 -2.25
CA GLY A 177 0.12 12.17 -3.58
C GLY A 177 1.55 12.31 -4.13
N VAL A 178 2.58 12.13 -3.31
CA VAL A 178 3.97 11.95 -3.76
C VAL A 178 4.08 10.83 -4.80
N GLN A 179 3.39 9.69 -4.59
CA GLN A 179 3.42 8.57 -5.53
C GLN A 179 2.78 8.92 -6.87
N PHE A 180 1.78 9.79 -6.88
CA PHE A 180 1.20 10.31 -8.11
C PHE A 180 2.21 11.13 -8.93
N ILE A 181 2.99 11.99 -8.26
CA ILE A 181 4.05 12.79 -8.91
C ILE A 181 5.16 11.88 -9.46
N ILE A 182 5.58 10.88 -8.69
CA ILE A 182 6.54 9.86 -9.14
C ILE A 182 5.98 9.13 -10.36
N GLY A 183 4.73 8.67 -10.32
CA GLY A 183 4.04 8.00 -11.41
C GLY A 183 3.96 8.81 -12.70
N ILE A 184 3.57 10.10 -12.62
CA ILE A 184 3.55 10.99 -13.79
C ILE A 184 4.94 11.13 -14.42
N ARG A 185 5.98 11.29 -13.60
CA ARG A 185 7.37 11.37 -14.08
C ARG A 185 7.80 10.09 -14.78
N LEU A 186 7.41 8.93 -14.26
CA LEU A 186 7.69 7.64 -14.87
C LEU A 186 6.98 7.47 -16.22
N LEU A 187 5.68 7.78 -16.26
CA LEU A 187 4.88 7.75 -17.50
C LEU A 187 5.43 8.71 -18.55
N GLY A 188 5.81 9.92 -18.15
CA GLY A 188 6.42 10.89 -19.05
C GLY A 188 7.72 10.39 -19.68
N ASN A 189 8.57 9.72 -18.89
CA ASN A 189 9.80 9.12 -19.41
C ASN A 189 9.53 7.89 -20.29
N LEU A 190 8.49 7.12 -19.98
CA LEU A 190 8.06 6.01 -20.82
C LEU A 190 7.57 6.51 -22.19
N VAL A 191 6.84 7.63 -22.24
CA VAL A 191 6.44 8.27 -23.51
C VAL A 191 7.67 8.70 -24.32
N ILE A 192 8.69 9.28 -23.68
CA ILE A 192 9.96 9.64 -24.34
C ILE A 192 10.63 8.39 -24.93
N LEU A 193 10.68 7.28 -24.17
CA LEU A 193 11.20 6.00 -24.65
C LEU A 193 10.42 5.50 -25.87
N CYS A 194 9.09 5.46 -25.78
CA CYS A 194 8.22 4.99 -26.85
C CYS A 194 8.37 5.83 -28.13
N LEU A 195 8.41 7.17 -28.00
CA LEU A 195 8.66 8.07 -29.13
C LEU A 195 10.02 7.81 -29.78
N THR A 196 11.04 7.63 -28.96
CA THR A 196 12.40 7.39 -29.43
C THR A 196 12.54 6.02 -30.11
N ALA A 197 11.95 4.97 -29.55
CA ALA A 197 11.89 3.65 -30.15
C ALA A 197 11.08 3.67 -31.47
N TYR A 198 9.96 4.39 -31.49
CA TYR A 198 9.12 4.54 -32.67
C TYR A 198 9.85 5.24 -33.83
N ASN A 199 10.57 6.33 -33.54
CA ASN A 199 11.33 7.05 -34.56
C ASN A 199 12.50 6.22 -35.10
N ASN A 200 13.16 5.43 -34.25
CA ASN A 200 14.17 4.47 -34.69
C ASN A 200 13.58 3.37 -35.57
N LEU A 201 12.40 2.84 -35.21
CA LEU A 201 11.69 1.85 -36.01
C LEU A 201 11.31 2.42 -37.39
N ARG A 202 10.82 3.67 -37.45
CA ARG A 202 10.58 4.38 -38.71
C ARG A 202 11.86 4.54 -39.55
N ALA A 203 13.00 4.72 -38.90
CA ALA A 203 14.32 4.75 -39.53
C ALA A 203 14.88 3.35 -39.87
N ARG A 204 14.06 2.28 -39.76
CA ARG A 204 14.43 0.87 -39.99
C ARG A 204 15.55 0.35 -39.08
N LYS A 205 15.69 0.92 -37.89
CA LYS A 205 16.63 0.47 -36.85
C LYS A 205 15.82 -0.06 -35.68
N LEU A 206 15.96 -1.35 -35.37
CA LEU A 206 15.34 -1.93 -34.19
C LEU A 206 16.17 -1.54 -32.96
N TRP A 207 15.64 -0.66 -32.12
CA TRP A 207 16.26 -0.23 -30.87
C TRP A 207 15.18 -0.02 -29.81
N ILE A 208 15.38 -0.63 -28.64
CA ILE A 208 14.51 -0.50 -27.47
C ILE A 208 15.43 -0.21 -26.28
N GLY A 209 15.38 1.02 -25.78
CA GLY A 209 16.16 1.44 -24.61
C GLY A 209 15.58 0.95 -23.28
N ALA A 210 16.33 1.17 -22.20
CA ALA A 210 15.95 0.76 -20.86
C ALA A 210 14.83 1.62 -20.25
N ALA A 211 13.68 1.02 -19.94
CA ALA A 211 12.54 1.73 -19.35
C ALA A 211 12.82 2.31 -17.93
N PHE A 212 13.79 1.74 -17.22
CA PHE A 212 14.08 2.03 -15.82
C PHE A 212 15.07 3.18 -15.60
N VAL A 213 15.52 3.85 -16.65
CA VAL A 213 16.49 4.95 -16.55
C VAL A 213 15.96 6.07 -15.64
N SER A 214 14.67 6.39 -15.76
CA SER A 214 13.98 7.41 -14.94
C SER A 214 13.97 7.09 -13.44
N ILE A 215 13.83 5.81 -13.09
CA ILE A 215 13.82 5.34 -11.71
C ILE A 215 15.22 5.52 -11.11
N SER A 216 16.26 5.14 -11.85
CA SER A 216 17.65 5.19 -11.39
C SER A 216 18.17 6.61 -11.14
N THR A 217 17.72 7.62 -11.91
CA THR A 217 18.22 8.99 -11.80
C THR A 217 17.64 9.76 -10.61
N SER A 218 16.43 9.44 -10.19
CA SER A 218 15.72 10.16 -9.10
C SER A 218 15.50 9.29 -7.86
N GLN A 219 16.15 8.13 -7.79
CA GLN A 219 15.93 7.13 -6.77
C GLN A 219 16.07 7.67 -5.34
N VAL A 220 17.15 8.39 -5.03
CA VAL A 220 17.39 8.94 -3.69
C VAL A 220 16.31 9.95 -3.30
N LEU A 221 15.94 10.83 -4.23
CA LEU A 221 14.89 11.82 -4.00
C LEU A 221 13.53 11.13 -3.78
N ASN A 222 13.20 10.10 -4.55
CA ASN A 222 11.96 9.35 -4.38
C ASN A 222 11.91 8.65 -3.01
N VAL A 223 13.01 8.02 -2.58
CA VAL A 223 13.13 7.42 -1.24
C VAL A 223 12.92 8.47 -0.15
N VAL A 224 13.59 9.62 -0.23
CA VAL A 224 13.43 10.70 0.75
C VAL A 224 12.00 11.22 0.79
N LEU A 225 11.35 11.40 -0.36
CA LEU A 225 9.97 11.86 -0.42
C LEU A 225 9.01 10.86 0.24
N VAL A 226 9.22 9.55 0.05
CA VAL A 226 8.42 8.50 0.72
C VAL A 226 8.63 8.50 2.24
N LEU A 227 9.88 8.69 2.70
CA LEU A 227 10.15 8.78 4.14
C LEU A 227 9.53 10.04 4.77
N VAL A 228 9.57 11.17 4.06
CA VAL A 228 8.91 12.40 4.48
C VAL A 228 7.39 12.23 4.48
N SER A 229 6.81 11.51 3.51
CA SER A 229 5.37 11.25 3.50
C SER A 229 4.94 10.43 4.71
N TRP A 230 5.69 9.40 5.08
CA TRP A 230 5.42 8.62 6.29
C TRP A 230 5.58 9.43 7.57
N PHE A 231 6.60 10.29 7.64
CA PHE A 231 6.80 11.17 8.79
C PHE A 231 5.63 12.15 8.96
N MET A 232 5.17 12.77 7.87
CA MET A 232 4.03 13.70 7.88
C MET A 232 2.71 13.01 8.28
N ASN A 233 2.51 11.75 7.86
CA ASN A 233 1.36 10.95 8.24
C ASN A 233 1.52 10.28 9.63
N GLU A 234 2.44 10.74 10.49
CA GLU A 234 2.73 10.17 11.81
C GLU A 234 2.95 8.63 11.81
N TYR A 235 3.48 8.10 10.70
CA TYR A 235 3.67 6.68 10.40
C TYR A 235 2.37 5.85 10.40
N TRP A 236 1.21 6.46 10.20
CA TRP A 236 -0.10 5.80 10.16
C TRP A 236 -0.15 4.64 9.17
N SER A 237 0.11 4.90 7.90
CA SER A 237 0.04 3.90 6.82
C SER A 237 0.94 2.69 7.08
N LEU A 238 2.13 2.94 7.63
CA LEU A 238 3.11 1.91 7.97
C LEU A 238 2.62 1.01 9.11
N HIS A 239 2.03 1.61 10.15
CA HIS A 239 1.47 0.87 11.28
C HIS A 239 0.19 0.13 10.90
N GLU A 240 -0.70 0.77 10.15
CA GLU A 240 -1.93 0.19 9.64
C GLU A 240 -1.64 -1.07 8.80
N TYR A 241 -0.69 -0.97 7.88
CA TYR A 241 -0.19 -2.10 7.11
C TYR A 241 0.36 -3.22 8.02
N SER A 242 1.23 -2.86 8.97
CA SER A 242 1.86 -3.83 9.86
C SER A 242 0.84 -4.54 10.77
N VAL A 243 -0.18 -3.84 11.27
CA VAL A 243 -1.27 -4.44 12.06
C VAL A 243 -2.05 -5.44 11.20
N THR A 244 -2.35 -5.09 9.95
CA THR A 244 -3.07 -5.96 9.02
C THR A 244 -2.27 -7.23 8.72
N VAL A 245 -0.95 -7.11 8.47
CA VAL A 245 -0.06 -8.27 8.31
C VAL A 245 -0.06 -9.15 9.56
N GLY A 246 0.03 -8.55 10.75
CA GLY A 246 0.00 -9.31 12.01
C GLY A 246 -1.31 -10.06 12.21
N TYR A 247 -2.44 -9.41 11.92
CA TYR A 247 -3.77 -10.02 12.02
C TYR A 247 -3.91 -11.22 11.07
N ALA A 248 -3.46 -11.07 9.83
CA ALA A 248 -3.42 -12.16 8.86
C ALA A 248 -2.54 -13.35 9.31
N VAL A 249 -1.45 -13.10 10.04
CA VAL A 249 -0.57 -14.17 10.55
C VAL A 249 -1.23 -14.96 11.68
N ILE A 250 -2.00 -14.32 12.56
CA ILE A 250 -2.66 -14.98 13.71
C ILE A 250 -4.12 -15.40 13.45
N GLY A 251 -4.66 -15.10 12.26
CA GLY A 251 -6.03 -15.45 11.90
C GLY A 251 -7.11 -14.54 12.50
N LEU A 252 -6.77 -13.29 12.81
CA LEU A 252 -7.76 -12.29 13.22
C LEU A 252 -8.49 -11.68 12.01
N PRO A 253 -9.66 -11.04 12.22
CA PRO A 253 -10.42 -10.42 11.14
C PRO A 253 -9.60 -9.40 10.35
N ASP A 254 -9.64 -9.51 9.03
CA ASP A 254 -8.93 -8.61 8.12
C ASP A 254 -9.40 -7.15 8.28
N ARG A 255 -8.49 -6.22 8.01
CA ARG A 255 -8.74 -4.79 8.05
C ARG A 255 -8.65 -4.22 6.65
N LEU A 256 -9.56 -3.30 6.32
CA LEU A 256 -9.53 -2.62 5.03
C LEU A 256 -8.35 -1.65 5.01
N ILE A 257 -7.43 -1.83 4.07
CA ILE A 257 -6.28 -0.94 3.88
C ILE A 257 -6.14 -0.58 2.41
N HIS A 258 -5.49 0.56 2.14
CA HIS A 258 -5.05 0.92 0.79
C HIS A 258 -3.71 0.27 0.47
N ASP A 259 -3.74 -1.04 0.25
CA ASP A 259 -2.54 -1.88 0.02
C ASP A 259 -1.66 -1.38 -1.12
N THR A 260 -2.26 -0.85 -2.19
CA THR A 260 -1.54 -0.32 -3.36
C THR A 260 -0.62 0.85 -3.03
N VAL A 261 -0.97 1.67 -2.02
CA VAL A 261 -0.14 2.80 -1.58
C VAL A 261 1.11 2.27 -0.89
N MET A 262 0.93 1.29 -0.01
CA MET A 262 2.03 0.65 0.71
C MET A 262 2.94 -0.16 -0.21
N HIS A 263 2.38 -0.84 -1.20
CA HIS A 263 3.13 -1.51 -2.27
C HIS A 263 4.06 -0.53 -2.98
N ALA A 264 3.54 0.63 -3.43
CA ALA A 264 4.34 1.63 -4.13
C ALA A 264 5.43 2.27 -3.24
N ASP A 265 5.12 2.57 -1.98
CA ASP A 265 6.07 3.12 -1.01
C ASP A 265 7.21 2.11 -0.73
N LEU A 266 6.86 0.86 -0.44
CA LEU A 266 7.83 -0.20 -0.16
C LEU A 266 8.66 -0.58 -1.38
N LEU A 267 8.08 -0.59 -2.58
CA LEU A 267 8.80 -0.81 -3.83
C LEU A 267 9.84 0.29 -4.07
N THR A 268 9.48 1.55 -3.79
CA THR A 268 10.39 2.70 -3.90
C THR A 268 11.58 2.56 -2.94
N LEU A 269 11.32 2.16 -1.69
CA LEU A 269 12.37 1.89 -0.71
C LEU A 269 13.23 0.68 -1.09
N TYR A 270 12.62 -0.37 -1.63
CA TYR A 270 13.32 -1.58 -2.08
C TYR A 270 14.27 -1.26 -3.23
N PHE A 271 13.81 -0.53 -4.24
CA PHE A 271 14.67 0.00 -5.31
C PHE A 271 15.78 0.87 -4.74
N GLY A 272 15.44 1.74 -3.77
CA GLY A 272 16.36 2.47 -2.89
C GLY A 272 17.53 1.61 -2.40
N ALA A 273 17.20 0.53 -1.70
CA ALA A 273 18.16 -0.41 -1.14
C ALA A 273 18.97 -1.14 -2.21
N CYS A 274 18.35 -1.60 -3.30
CA CYS A 274 19.06 -2.21 -4.42
C CYS A 274 20.08 -1.25 -5.04
N GLY A 275 19.74 0.01 -5.27
CA GLY A 275 20.69 0.97 -5.82
C GLY A 275 21.83 1.31 -4.86
N LEU A 276 21.59 1.31 -3.54
CA LEU A 276 22.65 1.42 -2.54
C LEU A 276 23.59 0.20 -2.59
N ILE A 277 23.05 -1.01 -2.63
CA ILE A 277 23.84 -2.26 -2.75
C ILE A 277 24.69 -2.19 -4.02
N GLY A 278 24.11 -1.86 -5.17
CA GLY A 278 24.86 -1.76 -6.43
C GLY A 278 25.97 -0.70 -6.35
N SER A 279 25.71 0.44 -5.71
CA SER A 279 26.73 1.48 -5.50
C SER A 279 27.88 1.00 -4.60
N VAL A 280 27.58 0.30 -3.50
CA VAL A 280 28.58 -0.23 -2.56
C VAL A 280 29.43 -1.31 -3.22
N PHE A 281 28.81 -2.26 -3.92
CA PHE A 281 29.52 -3.34 -4.60
C PHE A 281 30.21 -2.89 -5.89
N ARG A 282 29.91 -1.68 -6.37
CA ARG A 282 30.28 -1.15 -7.69
C ARG A 282 29.82 -2.08 -8.81
N GLU A 283 28.54 -2.45 -8.75
CA GLU A 283 27.89 -3.31 -9.73
C GLU A 283 26.55 -2.72 -10.19
N ARG A 284 26.14 -3.10 -11.40
CA ARG A 284 24.82 -2.79 -11.95
C ARG A 284 23.84 -3.90 -11.55
N ILE A 285 22.72 -3.54 -10.96
CA ILE A 285 21.64 -4.46 -10.59
C ILE A 285 20.49 -4.24 -11.56
N ASP A 286 20.07 -5.31 -12.24
CA ASP A 286 18.96 -5.26 -13.17
C ASP A 286 17.67 -4.87 -12.42
N PRO A 287 17.01 -3.76 -12.81
CA PRO A 287 15.74 -3.35 -12.21
C PRO A 287 14.63 -4.38 -12.32
N LEU A 288 14.60 -5.20 -13.37
CA LEU A 288 13.62 -6.27 -13.52
C LEU A 288 13.82 -7.36 -12.47
N LEU A 289 15.08 -7.72 -12.19
CA LEU A 289 15.41 -8.66 -11.12
C LEU A 289 14.99 -8.11 -9.76
N ALA A 290 15.28 -6.83 -9.49
CA ALA A 290 14.87 -6.17 -8.26
C ALA A 290 13.35 -6.15 -8.10
N MET A 291 12.61 -5.82 -9.16
CA MET A 291 11.15 -5.81 -9.14
C MET A 291 10.59 -7.22 -8.89
N ALA A 292 11.07 -8.23 -9.61
CA ALA A 292 10.62 -9.61 -9.42
C ALA A 292 10.86 -10.11 -7.99
N LEU A 293 12.03 -9.81 -7.42
CA LEU A 293 12.37 -10.17 -6.04
C LEU A 293 11.51 -9.43 -5.01
N PHE A 294 11.16 -8.16 -5.28
CA PHE A 294 10.23 -7.41 -4.45
C PHE A 294 8.83 -8.03 -4.47
N GLU A 295 8.26 -8.28 -5.65
CA GLU A 295 6.91 -8.86 -5.77
C GLU A 295 6.81 -10.22 -5.09
N ILE A 296 7.84 -11.07 -5.23
CA ILE A 296 7.90 -12.34 -4.50
C ILE A 296 7.89 -12.12 -2.99
N GLY A 297 8.62 -11.13 -2.48
CA GLY A 297 8.70 -10.81 -1.05
C GLY A 297 7.39 -10.24 -0.51
N TYR A 298 6.77 -9.35 -1.28
CA TYR A 298 5.52 -8.68 -0.93
C TYR A 298 4.33 -9.66 -0.95
N ASP A 299 4.06 -10.31 -2.09
CA ASP A 299 2.90 -11.21 -2.26
C ASP A 299 2.97 -12.44 -1.36
N ARG A 300 4.18 -12.93 -1.06
CA ARG A 300 4.37 -14.12 -0.24
C ARG A 300 4.70 -13.80 1.22
N GLN A 301 4.62 -12.54 1.65
CA GLN A 301 5.05 -12.12 2.99
C GLN A 301 4.48 -12.96 4.13
N THR A 302 3.17 -13.26 4.11
CA THR A 302 2.51 -14.05 5.17
C THR A 302 3.03 -15.48 5.19
N ARG A 303 3.23 -16.08 4.01
CA ARG A 303 3.81 -17.43 3.91
C ARG A 303 5.27 -17.45 4.32
N ILE A 304 6.04 -16.43 3.96
CA ILE A 304 7.43 -16.29 4.37
C ILE A 304 7.50 -16.13 5.90
N ASN A 305 6.64 -15.31 6.51
CA ASN A 305 6.54 -15.18 7.97
C ASN A 305 6.18 -16.50 8.67
N LEU A 306 5.36 -17.35 8.04
CA LEU A 306 5.02 -18.68 8.57
C LEU A 306 6.15 -19.71 8.34
N LEU A 307 6.88 -19.62 7.24
CA LEU A 307 7.97 -20.55 6.87
C LEU A 307 9.28 -20.24 7.60
N ILE A 308 9.53 -18.97 7.92
CA ILE A 308 10.65 -18.58 8.78
C ILE A 308 10.30 -19.04 10.20
N ASN A 309 10.66 -20.29 10.48
CA ASN A 309 10.55 -20.98 11.77
C ASN A 309 11.37 -20.32 12.90
N SER A 310 11.69 -19.03 12.82
CA SER A 310 12.20 -18.30 13.98
C SER A 310 11.04 -18.09 14.94
N HIS A 311 10.94 -19.01 15.90
CA HIS A 311 9.94 -18.96 16.96
C HIS A 311 9.84 -17.56 17.61
N HIS A 312 10.95 -16.84 17.68
CA HIS A 312 11.04 -15.46 18.19
C HIS A 312 10.29 -14.41 17.34
N LEU A 313 10.43 -14.41 16.01
CA LEU A 313 9.75 -13.40 15.17
C LEU A 313 8.24 -13.63 15.18
N HIS A 314 7.81 -14.89 15.03
CA HIS A 314 6.40 -15.25 15.08
C HIS A 314 5.79 -14.92 16.45
N ALA A 315 6.46 -15.27 17.55
CA ALA A 315 6.00 -14.93 18.90
C ALA A 315 5.88 -13.42 19.11
N LYS A 316 6.77 -12.61 18.53
CA LYS A 316 6.69 -11.13 18.62
C LYS A 316 5.50 -10.58 17.84
N ILE A 317 5.26 -11.07 16.61
CA ILE A 317 4.08 -10.69 15.83
C ILE A 317 2.82 -11.08 16.59
N GLN A 318 2.74 -12.32 17.07
CA GLN A 318 1.58 -12.84 17.78
C GLN A 318 1.30 -12.06 19.07
N ALA A 319 2.33 -11.84 19.89
CA ALA A 319 2.19 -11.09 21.12
C ALA A 319 1.72 -9.65 20.86
N PHE A 320 2.28 -8.96 19.87
CA PHE A 320 1.84 -7.61 19.54
C PHE A 320 0.42 -7.60 18.99
N ALA A 321 0.12 -8.39 17.97
CA ALA A 321 -1.17 -8.40 17.29
C ALA A 321 -2.32 -8.77 18.24
N TYR A 322 -2.12 -9.80 19.08
CA TYR A 322 -3.10 -10.20 20.10
C TYR A 322 -3.29 -9.10 21.16
N ASN A 323 -2.19 -8.57 21.73
CA ASN A 323 -2.31 -7.50 22.73
C ASN A 323 -2.93 -6.23 22.14
N PHE A 324 -2.64 -5.92 20.88
CA PHE A 324 -3.20 -4.78 20.16
C PHE A 324 -4.70 -4.97 19.92
N TYR A 325 -5.13 -6.16 19.51
CA TYR A 325 -6.55 -6.50 19.43
C TYR A 325 -7.26 -6.38 20.78
N MET A 326 -6.67 -6.96 21.84
CA MET A 326 -7.25 -6.94 23.19
C MET A 326 -7.32 -5.56 23.82
N ARG A 327 -6.55 -4.55 23.35
CA ARG A 327 -6.73 -3.15 23.78
C ARG A 327 -8.09 -2.57 23.41
N GLY A 328 -8.75 -3.12 22.39
CA GLY A 328 -10.11 -2.75 22.02
C GLY A 328 -11.15 -3.27 23.01
N VAL A 329 -10.80 -4.24 23.86
CA VAL A 329 -11.69 -4.73 24.92
C VAL A 329 -11.50 -3.84 26.15
N LEU A 330 -12.53 -3.10 26.52
CA LEU A 330 -12.46 -2.22 27.68
C LEU A 330 -12.39 -3.05 28.97
N ALA A 331 -11.42 -2.73 29.82
CA ALA A 331 -11.28 -3.37 31.13
C ALA A 331 -12.56 -3.16 31.96
N PRO A 332 -13.08 -4.20 32.64
CA PRO A 332 -14.25 -4.06 33.50
C PRO A 332 -14.03 -3.00 34.58
N LEU A 333 -15.03 -2.16 34.83
CA LEU A 333 -15.00 -1.22 35.94
C LEU A 333 -15.21 -1.95 37.28
N ASN A 334 -14.69 -1.39 38.37
CA ASN A 334 -14.89 -1.96 39.71
C ASN A 334 -16.39 -2.04 40.04
N GLY A 335 -16.89 -3.25 40.29
CA GLY A 335 -18.31 -3.51 40.56
C GLY A 335 -19.15 -3.84 39.32
N GLN A 336 -18.59 -3.74 38.11
CA GLN A 336 -19.27 -4.19 36.87
C GLN A 336 -19.61 -5.67 36.93
N ASP A 337 -18.75 -6.49 37.54
CA ASP A 337 -18.96 -7.92 37.78
C ASP A 337 -20.25 -8.25 38.54
N LYS A 338 -20.75 -7.31 39.36
CA LYS A 338 -22.03 -7.44 40.06
C LYS A 338 -23.24 -7.14 39.16
N ILE A 339 -23.03 -6.42 38.07
CA ILE A 339 -24.06 -6.01 37.10
C ILE A 339 -24.08 -6.99 35.92
N SER A 340 -22.92 -7.24 35.31
CA SER A 340 -22.78 -8.11 34.15
C SER A 340 -21.34 -8.62 33.96
N PRO A 341 -21.15 -9.88 33.53
CA PRO A 341 -19.85 -10.38 33.10
C PRO A 341 -19.44 -9.88 31.69
N MET A 342 -20.33 -9.23 30.95
CA MET A 342 -20.06 -8.80 29.58
C MET A 342 -19.15 -7.57 29.54
N VAL A 343 -18.33 -7.47 28.50
CA VAL A 343 -17.39 -6.36 28.29
C VAL A 343 -17.71 -5.58 27.03
N VAL A 344 -17.35 -4.30 27.04
CA VAL A 344 -17.57 -3.42 25.89
C VAL A 344 -16.37 -3.49 24.98
N GLN A 345 -16.62 -3.74 23.70
CA GLN A 345 -15.60 -3.66 22.67
C GLN A 345 -15.69 -2.34 21.93
N ALA A 346 -14.56 -1.67 21.81
CA ALA A 346 -14.44 -0.28 21.41
C ALA A 346 -13.19 -0.07 20.54
N SER A 347 -13.22 0.98 19.72
CA SER A 347 -12.03 1.45 19.04
C SER A 347 -11.09 2.06 20.07
N HIS A 348 -9.79 1.81 19.96
CA HIS A 348 -8.81 2.28 20.92
C HIS A 348 -7.74 3.16 20.26
N ASN A 349 -7.03 3.95 21.06
CA ASN A 349 -5.91 4.72 20.55
C ASN A 349 -4.71 3.80 20.24
N MET A 350 -4.09 3.97 19.07
CA MET A 350 -2.89 3.23 18.65
C MET A 350 -1.77 3.31 19.68
N GLY A 351 -1.67 4.44 20.40
CA GLY A 351 -0.73 4.65 21.49
C GLY A 351 0.71 4.82 21.01
N LYS A 352 1.66 4.26 21.77
CA LYS A 352 3.08 4.32 21.42
C LYS A 352 3.38 3.41 20.23
N ARG A 353 4.08 3.96 19.24
CA ARG A 353 4.52 3.27 18.03
C ARG A 353 5.58 2.22 18.38
N ASP A 354 5.32 0.98 18.00
CA ASP A 354 6.27 -0.13 18.12
C ASP A 354 6.99 -0.33 16.78
N TYR A 355 8.09 0.40 16.60
CA TYR A 355 8.91 0.30 15.38
C TYR A 355 9.60 -1.07 15.24
N ASP A 356 9.78 -1.73 16.38
CA ASP A 356 10.35 -3.05 16.51
C ASP A 356 9.41 -4.11 15.91
N TYR A 357 8.10 -3.98 16.16
CA TYR A 357 7.05 -4.77 15.51
C TYR A 357 6.95 -4.48 14.01
N VAL A 358 6.98 -3.20 13.62
CA VAL A 358 6.93 -2.79 12.20
C VAL A 358 8.10 -3.38 11.41
N ALA A 359 9.32 -3.30 11.96
CA ALA A 359 10.50 -3.87 11.32
C ALA A 359 10.37 -5.39 11.11
N VAL A 360 9.80 -6.11 12.08
CA VAL A 360 9.54 -7.54 11.96
C VAL A 360 8.49 -7.84 10.89
N CYS A 361 7.42 -7.05 10.79
CA CYS A 361 6.40 -7.23 9.76
C CYS A 361 6.95 -6.97 8.35
N LEU A 362 7.86 -6.00 8.18
CA LEU A 362 8.46 -5.65 6.89
C LEU A 362 9.67 -6.52 6.52
N PHE A 363 10.23 -7.27 7.47
CA PHE A 363 11.42 -8.09 7.25
C PHE A 363 11.30 -9.03 6.04
N PRO A 364 10.19 -9.77 5.82
CA PRO A 364 10.01 -10.62 4.63
C PRO A 364 10.13 -9.88 3.30
N VAL A 365 9.62 -8.65 3.23
CA VAL A 365 9.64 -7.83 2.01
C VAL A 365 11.09 -7.53 1.62
N PHE A 366 11.94 -7.25 2.60
CA PHE A 366 13.36 -6.93 2.40
C PHE A 366 14.29 -8.15 2.42
N LEU A 367 13.82 -9.33 2.86
CA LEU A 367 14.62 -10.55 2.94
C LEU A 367 15.26 -10.92 1.59
N ASN A 368 14.55 -10.69 0.49
CA ASN A 368 15.04 -11.00 -0.85
C ASN A 368 16.21 -10.11 -1.30
N LEU A 369 16.57 -9.05 -0.54
CA LEU A 369 17.82 -8.31 -0.77
C LEU A 369 19.06 -9.19 -0.61
N VAL A 370 18.99 -10.29 0.17
CA VAL A 370 20.08 -11.26 0.27
C VAL A 370 20.41 -11.86 -1.10
N TRP A 371 19.40 -12.13 -1.93
CA TRP A 371 19.59 -12.60 -3.30
C TRP A 371 20.21 -11.54 -4.22
N VAL A 372 19.88 -10.26 -4.00
CA VAL A 372 20.50 -9.14 -4.72
C VAL A 372 21.99 -9.04 -4.39
N VAL A 373 22.36 -9.19 -3.11
CA VAL A 373 23.76 -9.22 -2.68
C VAL A 373 24.49 -10.43 -3.26
N ALA A 374 23.88 -11.62 -3.19
CA ALA A 374 24.44 -12.83 -3.78
C ALA A 374 24.65 -12.67 -5.29
N TYR A 375 23.67 -12.10 -6.00
CA TYR A 375 23.78 -11.77 -7.43
C TYR A 375 24.96 -10.83 -7.71
N ALA A 376 25.12 -9.75 -6.93
CA ALA A 376 26.22 -8.80 -7.09
C ALA A 376 27.60 -9.48 -6.89
N ILE A 377 27.73 -10.34 -5.87
CA ILE A 377 28.96 -11.09 -5.59
C ILE A 377 29.26 -12.09 -6.72
N LEU A 378 28.28 -12.90 -7.12
CA LEU A 378 28.42 -13.89 -8.19
C LEU A 378 28.81 -13.22 -9.50
N ARG A 379 28.20 -12.08 -9.81
CA ARG A 379 28.51 -11.29 -11.00
C ARG A 379 29.96 -10.79 -11.00
N LYS A 380 30.44 -10.34 -9.84
CA LYS A 380 31.82 -9.88 -9.66
C LYS A 380 32.82 -11.02 -9.83
N ILE A 381 32.50 -12.20 -9.30
CA ILE A 381 33.29 -13.43 -9.50
C ILE A 381 33.30 -13.79 -10.99
N TYR A 382 32.13 -13.81 -11.64
CA TYR A 382 31.99 -14.13 -13.05
C TYR A 382 32.82 -13.21 -13.95
N ARG A 383 32.75 -11.88 -13.74
CA ARG A 383 33.54 -10.90 -14.50
C ARG A 383 35.05 -11.03 -14.29
N ARG A 384 35.47 -11.54 -13.13
CA ARG A 384 36.89 -11.81 -12.85
C ARG A 384 37.41 -13.03 -13.59
N ILE A 385 36.55 -14.05 -13.79
CA ILE A 385 36.88 -15.27 -14.52
C ILE A 385 36.75 -15.05 -16.04
N PHE A 386 35.71 -14.32 -16.46
CA PHE A 386 35.38 -14.03 -17.85
C PHE A 386 35.33 -12.52 -18.09
N PRO A 387 36.48 -11.87 -18.37
CA PRO A 387 36.51 -10.44 -18.64
C PRO A 387 35.64 -10.09 -19.86
N PRO A 388 34.90 -8.96 -19.81
CA PRO A 388 34.00 -8.57 -20.88
C PRO A 388 34.76 -8.30 -22.17
N LYS A 389 34.28 -8.87 -23.29
CA LYS A 389 34.84 -8.67 -24.62
C LYS A 389 34.50 -7.25 -25.09
N VAL A 390 35.50 -6.50 -25.52
CA VAL A 390 35.29 -5.17 -26.12
C VAL A 390 34.63 -5.35 -27.49
N LEU A 391 33.44 -4.77 -27.67
CA LEU A 391 32.75 -4.75 -28.97
C LEU A 391 33.47 -3.79 -29.93
N ILE A 392 34.30 -4.37 -30.79
CA ILE A 392 34.96 -3.66 -31.89
C ILE A 392 34.12 -3.88 -33.14
N GLN A 393 33.48 -2.82 -33.64
CA GLN A 393 32.73 -2.89 -34.89
C GLN A 393 33.71 -2.79 -36.06
N GLN A 394 34.15 -3.94 -36.57
CA GLN A 394 34.96 -4.02 -37.79
C GLN A 394 34.05 -4.05 -39.01
N ASN A 395 34.06 -2.99 -39.82
CA ASN A 395 33.55 -3.10 -41.18
C ASN A 395 34.58 -3.88 -42.01
N THR A 396 34.13 -4.96 -42.64
CA THR A 396 34.88 -5.85 -43.53
C THR A 396 35.77 -5.10 -44.51
N THR A 397 37.08 -5.19 -44.29
CA THR A 397 38.22 -5.33 -45.24
C THR A 397 39.46 -4.74 -44.56
N GLY A 398 40.24 -5.58 -43.88
CA GLY A 398 41.48 -5.11 -43.26
C GLY A 398 42.03 -6.12 -42.25
N THR A 399 42.98 -6.92 -42.68
CA THR A 399 43.79 -7.83 -41.86
C THR A 399 44.64 -7.04 -40.86
N ALA A 400 44.17 -6.90 -39.63
CA ALA A 400 44.98 -6.44 -38.51
C ALA A 400 44.59 -7.22 -37.23
N ARG A 401 45.09 -8.46 -37.15
CA ARG A 401 45.07 -9.29 -35.93
C ARG A 401 46.34 -8.98 -35.13
N SER A 402 46.33 -7.92 -34.34
CA SER A 402 47.26 -7.73 -33.21
C SER A 402 46.84 -6.48 -32.43
N GLY A 403 45.81 -6.62 -31.59
CA GLY A 403 45.48 -5.61 -30.58
C GLY A 403 46.15 -6.02 -29.28
N ASN A 404 47.26 -5.39 -28.94
CA ASN A 404 47.94 -5.58 -27.66
C ASN A 404 46.93 -5.25 -26.53
N GLU A 405 46.70 -6.14 -25.55
CA GLU A 405 45.74 -5.89 -24.45
C GLU A 405 46.00 -4.55 -23.74
N GLU A 406 47.27 -4.14 -23.68
CA GLU A 406 47.73 -2.86 -23.14
C GLU A 406 47.20 -1.65 -23.94
N SER A 407 47.11 -1.75 -25.27
CA SER A 407 46.56 -0.71 -26.14
C SER A 407 45.04 -0.57 -26.00
N ILE A 408 44.36 -1.69 -25.76
CA ILE A 408 42.91 -1.74 -25.49
C ILE A 408 42.62 -1.16 -24.10
N LEU A 409 43.46 -1.45 -23.09
CA LEU A 409 43.39 -0.87 -21.75
C LEU A 409 43.71 0.62 -21.74
N ALA A 410 44.67 1.07 -22.54
CA ALA A 410 44.98 2.50 -22.73
C ALA A 410 43.80 3.24 -23.40
N GLN A 411 43.19 2.65 -24.43
CA GLN A 411 41.98 3.20 -25.07
C GLN A 411 40.77 3.22 -24.15
N LYS A 412 40.67 2.29 -23.19
CA LYS A 412 39.60 2.26 -22.19
C LYS A 412 39.62 3.49 -21.27
N ARG A 413 40.82 4.01 -20.93
CA ARG A 413 41.00 5.20 -20.07
C ARG A 413 40.68 6.53 -20.77
N VAL A 414 40.56 6.57 -22.09
CA VAL A 414 40.24 7.80 -22.82
C VAL A 414 38.73 8.04 -22.74
N HIS A 415 38.32 9.20 -22.22
CA HIS A 415 36.92 9.61 -22.21
C HIS A 415 36.39 9.81 -23.63
N THR A 416 35.13 9.46 -23.85
CA THR A 416 34.45 9.76 -25.12
C THR A 416 34.25 11.27 -25.27
N LEU A 417 34.13 11.75 -26.51
CA LEU A 417 33.78 13.16 -26.78
C LEU A 417 32.43 13.54 -26.12
N PHE A 418 31.52 12.59 -25.97
CA PHE A 418 30.27 12.74 -25.22
C PHE A 418 30.52 12.97 -23.72
N GLU A 419 31.35 12.14 -23.09
CA GLU A 419 31.72 12.28 -21.67
C GLU A 419 32.43 13.61 -21.42
N LEU A 420 33.31 14.04 -22.34
CA LEU A 420 34.02 15.32 -22.23
C LEU A 420 33.07 16.52 -22.38
N ALA A 421 32.10 16.45 -23.28
CA ALA A 421 31.15 17.54 -23.55
C ALA A 421 30.04 17.66 -22.48
N THR A 422 29.56 16.53 -21.97
CA THR A 422 28.45 16.50 -21.00
C THR A 422 28.90 16.36 -19.54
N GLY A 423 30.15 15.94 -19.30
CA GLY A 423 30.65 15.59 -17.97
C GLY A 423 30.06 14.29 -17.39
N ALA A 424 29.20 13.60 -18.14
CA ALA A 424 28.52 12.39 -17.67
C ALA A 424 29.35 11.13 -17.97
N GLU A 425 30.05 10.61 -16.96
CA GLU A 425 30.81 9.36 -17.08
C GLU A 425 29.89 8.18 -17.44
N LEU A 426 30.14 7.55 -18.58
CA LEU A 426 29.40 6.39 -19.07
C LEU A 426 29.80 5.14 -18.25
N GLU A 427 31.10 4.96 -18.03
CA GLU A 427 31.67 3.69 -17.56
C GLU A 427 31.47 3.40 -16.06
N ASN A 428 31.29 4.43 -15.23
CA ASN A 428 31.25 4.32 -13.76
C ASN A 428 29.85 4.38 -13.14
N ARG A 429 28.79 4.16 -13.93
CA ARG A 429 27.43 4.12 -13.38
C ARG A 429 27.12 2.77 -12.73
N TYR A 430 27.03 2.78 -11.40
CA TYR A 430 26.67 1.65 -10.55
C TYR A 430 25.30 1.87 -9.89
N GLY A 431 24.70 0.81 -9.35
CA GLY A 431 23.37 0.88 -8.71
C GLY A 431 22.29 0.16 -9.51
N LEU A 432 21.04 0.62 -9.36
CA LEU A 432 19.86 0.04 -10.00
C LEU A 432 19.76 0.50 -11.45
N VAL A 433 20.52 -0.14 -12.33
CA VAL A 433 20.59 0.21 -13.74
C VAL A 433 20.71 -1.09 -14.53
N SER A 434 19.96 -1.20 -15.63
CA SER A 434 20.06 -2.36 -16.51
C SER A 434 21.46 -2.48 -17.11
N ASP A 435 21.80 -3.67 -17.59
CA ASP A 435 23.00 -3.82 -18.39
C ASP A 435 22.82 -3.21 -19.77
N TYR A 436 23.84 -2.50 -20.21
CA TYR A 436 23.94 -1.93 -21.54
C TYR A 436 25.40 -1.77 -21.92
N ASP A 437 25.66 -1.86 -23.22
CA ASP A 437 26.96 -1.54 -23.80
C ASP A 437 27.17 -0.04 -23.68
N THR A 438 28.25 0.38 -23.03
CA THR A 438 28.48 1.79 -22.74
C THR A 438 29.12 2.55 -23.88
N CYS A 439 30.03 1.88 -24.61
CA CYS A 439 30.83 2.47 -25.67
C CYS A 439 31.05 1.47 -26.80
N ILE A 440 31.19 1.99 -28.01
CA ILE A 440 31.51 1.22 -29.22
C ILE A 440 32.83 1.76 -29.77
N PHE A 441 33.73 0.86 -30.14
CA PHE A 441 34.99 1.25 -30.79
C PHE A 441 34.85 1.14 -32.31
N ILE A 442 35.02 2.26 -33.00
CA ILE A 442 35.01 2.34 -34.46
C ILE A 442 36.36 2.90 -34.90
N ARG A 443 37.11 2.16 -35.72
CA ARG A 443 38.42 2.59 -36.26
C ARG A 443 39.42 3.09 -35.20
N GLY A 444 39.40 2.50 -34.00
CA GLY A 444 40.33 2.85 -32.93
C GLY A 444 39.95 4.09 -32.11
N THR A 445 38.78 4.69 -32.32
CA THR A 445 38.23 5.76 -31.47
C THR A 445 37.01 5.29 -30.68
N LYS A 446 36.89 5.76 -29.43
CA LYS A 446 35.83 5.39 -28.47
C LYS A 446 34.61 6.30 -28.69
N PHE A 447 33.48 5.73 -29.08
CA PHE A 447 32.20 6.42 -29.22
C PHE A 447 31.22 5.99 -28.13
N ALA A 448 30.33 6.89 -27.72
CA ALA A 448 29.21 6.52 -26.87
C ALA A 448 28.20 5.70 -27.67
N SER A 449 27.76 4.56 -27.12
CA SER A 449 26.68 3.76 -27.72
C SER A 449 25.34 4.50 -27.58
N ALA A 450 24.34 4.08 -28.37
CA ALA A 450 22.98 4.56 -28.20
C ALA A 450 22.47 4.28 -26.78
N ASP A 451 22.68 3.06 -26.28
CA ASP A 451 22.25 2.71 -24.93
C ASP A 451 22.99 3.49 -23.85
N GLY A 452 24.25 3.85 -24.08
CA GLY A 452 25.04 4.68 -23.17
C GLY A 452 24.48 6.10 -23.06
N ILE A 453 24.14 6.73 -24.19
CA ILE A 453 23.54 8.07 -24.24
C ILE A 453 22.18 8.06 -23.54
N TYR A 454 21.30 7.13 -23.92
CA TYR A 454 19.96 7.05 -23.36
C TYR A 454 19.97 6.65 -21.88
N SER A 455 20.81 5.68 -21.50
CA SER A 455 20.90 5.24 -20.11
C SER A 455 21.49 6.32 -19.21
N ASN A 456 22.33 7.22 -19.72
CA ASN A 456 22.76 8.41 -18.97
C ASN A 456 21.70 9.54 -18.93
N GLY A 457 20.49 9.29 -19.45
CA GLY A 457 19.38 10.22 -19.39
C GLY A 457 19.41 11.29 -20.47
N PHE A 458 20.06 11.05 -21.61
CA PHE A 458 20.09 11.98 -22.74
C PHE A 458 19.38 11.41 -23.97
N VAL A 459 18.79 12.30 -24.77
CA VAL A 459 18.24 11.98 -26.09
C VAL A 459 18.63 13.06 -27.09
N ILE A 460 18.64 12.70 -28.37
CA ILE A 460 18.97 13.63 -29.45
C ILE A 460 17.68 14.07 -30.12
N ALA A 461 17.34 15.35 -29.99
CA ALA A 461 16.24 15.99 -30.69
C ALA A 461 16.66 16.35 -32.13
N ASN A 462 15.98 15.75 -33.10
CA ASN A 462 16.12 16.00 -34.54
C ASN A 462 17.56 15.97 -35.08
N LYS A 463 18.44 15.16 -34.48
CA LYS A 463 19.89 15.07 -34.81
C LYS A 463 20.67 16.40 -34.65
N LYS A 464 20.10 17.39 -33.98
CA LYS A 464 20.68 18.73 -33.82
C LYS A 464 21.02 19.06 -32.38
N TYR A 465 20.20 18.62 -31.43
CA TYR A 465 20.35 18.99 -30.04
C TYR A 465 20.37 17.74 -29.17
N LEU A 466 21.36 17.66 -28.28
CA LEU A 466 21.40 16.70 -27.19
C LEU A 466 20.71 17.32 -25.98
N VAL A 467 19.63 16.66 -25.54
CA VAL A 467 18.72 17.13 -24.50
C VAL A 467 18.68 16.10 -23.38
N GLN A 468 18.66 16.56 -22.13
CA GLN A 468 18.40 15.67 -21.00
C GLN A 468 16.93 15.23 -21.02
N ALA A 469 16.66 13.93 -20.91
CA ALA A 469 15.32 13.36 -21.00
C ALA A 469 14.37 13.93 -19.93
N SER A 470 14.88 14.23 -18.74
CA SER A 470 14.12 14.89 -17.65
C SER A 470 13.59 16.27 -18.05
N ASP A 471 14.27 16.96 -18.95
CA ASP A 471 14.01 18.35 -19.26
C ASP A 471 13.08 18.51 -20.46
N ILE A 472 12.79 17.44 -21.21
CA ILE A 472 11.89 17.49 -22.37
C ILE A 472 10.50 18.01 -21.97
N TRP A 473 9.94 17.52 -20.87
CA TRP A 473 8.63 17.96 -20.39
C TRP A 473 8.64 19.42 -19.96
N THR A 474 9.75 19.86 -19.37
CA THR A 474 9.98 21.26 -19.02
C THR A 474 10.03 22.14 -20.26
N ILE A 475 10.72 21.71 -21.32
CA ILE A 475 10.79 22.42 -22.60
C ILE A 475 9.41 22.47 -23.28
N VAL A 476 8.65 21.37 -23.25
CA VAL A 476 7.27 21.33 -23.77
C VAL A 476 6.40 22.34 -23.02
N ALA A 477 6.48 22.38 -21.68
CA ALA A 477 5.73 23.32 -20.85
C ALA A 477 6.13 24.78 -21.12
N MET A 478 7.42 25.10 -21.22
CA MET A 478 7.90 26.45 -21.58
C MET A 478 7.35 26.91 -22.93
N LYS A 479 7.23 25.97 -23.88
CA LYS A 479 6.72 26.25 -25.20
C LYS A 479 5.21 26.49 -25.21
N LEU A 480 4.45 25.69 -24.47
CA LEU A 480 3.00 25.86 -24.33
C LEU A 480 2.65 27.16 -23.60
N LEU A 481 3.37 27.48 -22.53
CA LEU A 481 3.16 28.67 -21.71
C LEU A 481 3.81 29.94 -22.29
N ARG A 482 4.65 29.79 -23.33
CA ARG A 482 5.48 30.86 -23.91
C ARG A 482 6.29 31.65 -22.87
N SER A 483 6.64 31.01 -21.76
CA SER A 483 7.32 31.62 -20.62
C SER A 483 8.46 30.74 -20.13
N ARG A 484 9.60 31.36 -19.79
CA ARG A 484 10.75 30.68 -19.21
C ARG A 484 10.64 30.70 -17.69
N PHE A 485 10.20 29.60 -17.11
CA PHE A 485 10.09 29.45 -15.65
C PHE A 485 11.26 28.68 -15.01
N THR A 486 12.12 28.03 -15.79
CA THR A 486 13.38 27.44 -15.30
C THR A 486 14.50 27.55 -16.34
N ASN A 487 15.74 27.26 -15.95
CA ASN A 487 16.88 27.28 -16.85
C ASN A 487 17.19 25.85 -17.31
N VAL A 488 17.01 25.57 -18.60
CA VAL A 488 17.32 24.28 -19.22
C VAL A 488 18.46 24.47 -20.22
N TYR A 489 19.42 23.54 -20.23
CA TYR A 489 20.56 23.58 -21.13
C TYR A 489 20.53 22.41 -22.11
N VAL A 490 20.99 22.67 -23.33
CA VAL A 490 21.09 21.68 -24.43
C VAL A 490 22.44 21.83 -25.12
N TYR A 491 22.96 20.74 -25.65
CA TYR A 491 24.22 20.76 -26.40
C TYR A 491 23.95 20.62 -27.89
N GLU A 492 24.63 21.39 -28.72
CA GLU A 492 24.52 21.25 -30.17
C GLU A 492 25.31 20.02 -30.66
N VAL A 493 24.70 19.27 -31.56
CA VAL A 493 25.26 18.07 -32.16
C VAL A 493 25.65 18.37 -33.60
N ASN A 494 26.96 18.31 -33.90
CA ASN A 494 27.51 18.51 -35.23
C ASN A 494 28.01 17.17 -35.79
N GLY A 495 27.14 16.48 -36.53
CA GLY A 495 27.46 15.17 -37.10
C GLY A 495 27.72 14.14 -36.00
N THR A 496 29.00 13.77 -35.81
CA THR A 496 29.43 12.77 -34.84
C THR A 496 30.04 13.35 -33.56
N THR A 497 30.02 14.67 -33.39
CA THR A 497 30.56 15.35 -32.20
C THR A 497 29.52 16.19 -31.49
N VAL A 498 29.62 16.25 -30.16
CA VAL A 498 28.81 17.11 -29.30
C VAL A 498 29.66 18.33 -28.95
N GLN A 499 29.12 19.52 -29.16
CA GLN A 499 29.83 20.73 -28.77
C GLN A 499 29.92 20.84 -27.24
N PRO A 500 31.06 21.26 -26.68
CA PRO A 500 31.24 21.38 -25.23
C PRO A 500 30.49 22.58 -24.62
N THR A 501 30.04 23.53 -25.45
CA THR A 501 29.31 24.72 -25.03
C THR A 501 27.82 24.42 -24.91
N ALA A 502 27.31 24.46 -23.68
CA ALA A 502 25.88 24.32 -23.40
C ALA A 502 25.10 25.59 -23.81
N LEU A 503 23.98 25.40 -24.51
CA LEU A 503 23.08 26.46 -24.96
C LEU A 503 21.83 26.52 -24.08
N LEU A 504 21.48 27.71 -23.63
CA LEU A 504 20.29 27.94 -22.81
C LEU A 504 19.01 27.91 -23.66
N VAL A 505 18.02 27.11 -23.26
CA VAL A 505 16.74 26.97 -23.98
C VAL A 505 15.81 28.15 -23.69
N TYR A 506 15.25 28.71 -24.75
CA TYR A 506 14.12 29.63 -24.75
C TYR A 506 12.90 29.00 -25.43
N PRO A 507 11.67 29.52 -25.23
CA PRO A 507 10.46 28.98 -25.85
C PRO A 507 10.51 28.86 -27.38
N HIS A 508 11.37 29.64 -28.03
CA HIS A 508 11.57 29.67 -29.48
C HIS A 508 12.81 28.87 -29.97
N THR A 509 13.65 28.34 -29.07
CA THR A 509 14.90 27.65 -29.44
C THR A 509 14.66 26.31 -30.14
N LEU A 510 13.70 25.51 -29.66
CA LEU A 510 13.37 24.20 -30.21
C LEU A 510 11.99 24.22 -30.88
N THR A 511 11.87 23.69 -32.10
CA THR A 511 10.57 23.56 -32.79
C THR A 511 9.76 22.38 -32.26
N VAL A 512 8.43 22.35 -32.50
CA VAL A 512 7.60 21.21 -32.04
C VAL A 512 8.02 19.93 -32.77
N ARG A 513 8.43 20.07 -34.04
CA ARG A 513 8.99 18.98 -34.84
C ARG A 513 10.28 18.43 -34.22
N ASP A 514 11.10 19.30 -33.61
CA ASP A 514 12.31 18.85 -32.93
C ASP A 514 12.01 17.96 -31.70
N LEU A 515 10.97 18.31 -30.94
CA LEU A 515 10.54 17.56 -29.75
C LEU A 515 9.83 16.24 -30.08
N LEU A 516 9.20 16.14 -31.26
CA LEU A 516 8.56 14.90 -31.72
C LEU A 516 9.55 13.94 -32.38
N ASN A 517 10.63 14.46 -32.96
CA ASN A 517 11.66 13.66 -33.64
C ASN A 517 12.85 13.34 -32.70
N LEU A 518 12.56 12.62 -31.61
CA LEU A 518 13.57 12.14 -30.67
C LEU A 518 14.27 10.89 -31.23
N ASN A 519 15.59 10.84 -31.09
CA ASN A 519 16.42 9.74 -31.54
C ASN A 519 17.58 9.49 -30.57
N VAL A 520 18.20 8.30 -30.66
CA VAL A 520 19.45 7.95 -29.97
C VAL A 520 20.50 7.42 -30.95
N SER A 521 20.23 7.55 -32.26
CA SER A 521 21.13 7.08 -33.29
C SER A 521 22.51 7.65 -33.02
N VAL A 522 23.46 6.73 -32.94
CA VAL A 522 24.88 6.98 -32.75
C VAL A 522 25.29 8.20 -33.56
N LEU A 523 26.14 9.02 -32.94
CA LEU A 523 27.08 9.92 -33.59
C LEU A 523 27.93 9.13 -34.62
N LEU A 524 27.30 8.70 -35.72
CA LEU A 524 27.84 7.89 -36.80
C LEU A 524 27.68 8.64 -38.13
#